data_AF-A0A0D0BQ29-F1
#
_entry.id   AF-A0A0D0BQ29-F1
#
_cell.length_a   1.000
_cell.length_b   1.000
_cell.length_c   1.000
_cell.angle_alpha   90.00
_cell.angle_beta   90.00
_cell.angle_gamma   90.00
#
_symmetry.space_group_name_H-M   'P 1'
#
loop_
_entity.id
_entity.type
_entity.pdbx_description
1 polymer ?
#
loop_
_entity_poly.entity_id
_entity_poly.type
_entity_poly.pdbx_seq_one_letter_code
_entity_poly.pdbx_strand_id
1 'polypeptide(L)'
;MPAQSAFQLLRYHLSPHVRKPSPNTTSSAISSSSLITKNVESTDNCDNPEMQKAHSLAEREAESQLPNLVKGDGEFETENGLRCDAKSIEDNARAACGLLISECIVIGKGRPSPVLLVETDSEMEESKLKREILRKTRHFHSRRYLHERITSVKMIVVVPRGTFPRSTKEDSDTIRKELEAKFKAELDRLYRLKCTMI
;
A
#
# COMPACT_ATOMS: atom_id res chain seq x y z
N MET A 1 27.91 -31.69 -38.13
CA MET A 1 26.85 -32.58 -37.63
C MET A 1 27.50 -33.88 -37.21
N PRO A 2 27.15 -34.53 -36.07
CA PRO A 2 25.93 -34.41 -35.23
C PRO A 2 26.21 -33.77 -33.83
N ALA A 3 25.29 -32.99 -33.21
CA ALA A 3 24.07 -33.32 -32.40
C ALA A 3 24.42 -33.74 -30.94
N GLN A 4 23.78 -33.34 -29.82
CA GLN A 4 22.55 -32.59 -29.48
C GLN A 4 22.47 -32.41 -27.93
N SER A 5 21.75 -31.36 -27.43
CA SER A 5 20.99 -31.25 -26.15
C SER A 5 21.74 -31.32 -24.79
N ALA A 6 21.40 -30.62 -23.69
CA ALA A 6 20.10 -30.26 -23.15
C ALA A 6 20.19 -29.20 -22.00
N PHE A 7 19.21 -28.29 -22.00
CA PHE A 7 18.44 -27.78 -20.85
C PHE A 7 19.10 -27.05 -19.66
N GLN A 8 19.05 -25.74 -19.81
CA GLN A 8 18.83 -24.70 -18.81
C GLN A 8 17.50 -24.92 -18.05
N LEU A 9 17.50 -24.86 -16.70
CA LEU A 9 16.31 -24.50 -15.91
C LEU A 9 16.70 -23.97 -14.51
N LEU A 10 16.47 -22.66 -14.31
CA LEU A 10 16.41 -22.00 -13.01
C LEU A 10 15.22 -22.52 -12.21
N ARG A 11 15.46 -22.90 -10.95
CA ARG A 11 14.40 -22.97 -9.94
C ARG A 11 14.09 -21.56 -9.44
N TYR A 12 13.08 -20.93 -10.01
CA TYR A 12 12.37 -19.83 -9.36
C TYR A 12 11.33 -20.42 -8.41
N HIS A 13 11.51 -20.14 -7.11
CA HIS A 13 10.49 -20.39 -6.11
C HIS A 13 9.30 -19.46 -6.36
N LEU A 14 8.14 -20.07 -6.61
CA LEU A 14 6.84 -19.42 -6.77
C LEU A 14 6.36 -18.87 -5.42
N SER A 15 6.11 -17.56 -5.36
CA SER A 15 5.14 -16.97 -4.43
C SER A 15 3.79 -16.81 -5.15
N PRO A 16 2.65 -17.05 -4.49
CA PRO A 16 1.36 -17.16 -5.14
C PRO A 16 0.84 -15.78 -5.59
N HIS A 17 0.75 -15.60 -6.90
CA HIS A 17 0.09 -14.45 -7.52
C HIS A 17 -1.44 -14.60 -7.40
N VAL A 18 -2.04 -13.89 -6.44
CA VAL A 18 -3.47 -13.58 -6.51
C VAL A 18 -3.67 -12.61 -7.67
N ARG A 19 -4.17 -13.13 -8.81
CA ARG A 19 -4.60 -12.30 -9.94
C ARG A 19 -5.88 -11.56 -9.55
N LYS A 20 -5.85 -10.23 -9.57
CA LYS A 20 -7.06 -9.40 -9.47
C LYS A 20 -7.56 -9.03 -10.87
N PRO A 21 -8.88 -9.02 -11.10
CA PRO A 21 -9.46 -8.80 -12.42
C PRO A 21 -9.39 -7.32 -12.84
N SER A 22 -9.23 -7.11 -14.15
CA SER A 22 -9.19 -5.82 -14.84
C SER A 22 -10.62 -5.24 -15.00
N PRO A 23 -10.82 -3.92 -14.85
CA PRO A 23 -12.05 -3.27 -15.30
C PRO A 23 -11.88 -2.83 -16.77
N ASN A 24 -12.92 -3.01 -17.59
CA ASN A 24 -13.29 -2.38 -18.87
C ASN A 24 -14.36 -3.31 -19.49
N THR A 25 -15.47 -2.96 -20.14
CA THR A 25 -16.20 -1.72 -20.49
C THR A 25 -17.52 -2.19 -21.17
N THR A 26 -18.53 -1.32 -21.21
CA THR A 26 -19.73 -1.26 -22.11
C THR A 26 -20.99 -2.13 -21.89
N SER A 27 -22.04 -1.44 -21.41
CA SER A 27 -23.39 -1.22 -21.97
C SER A 27 -24.30 -2.33 -22.53
N SER A 28 -25.58 -2.17 -22.11
CA SER A 28 -26.87 -2.36 -22.79
C SER A 28 -27.41 -3.77 -23.01
N ALA A 29 -28.56 -4.05 -22.37
CA ALA A 29 -29.84 -4.27 -23.06
C ALA A 29 -31.01 -4.39 -22.04
N ILE A 30 -32.07 -3.64 -22.33
CA ILE A 30 -33.42 -3.74 -21.73
C ILE A 30 -34.22 -4.73 -22.59
N SER A 31 -34.89 -5.72 -21.99
CA SER A 31 -36.27 -6.11 -22.35
C SER A 31 -36.74 -7.43 -21.72
N SER A 32 -37.77 -7.26 -20.86
CA SER A 32 -39.08 -7.92 -20.94
C SER A 32 -39.32 -9.33 -20.38
N SER A 33 -40.28 -9.35 -19.42
CA SER A 33 -41.28 -10.38 -19.08
C SER A 33 -40.77 -11.64 -18.35
N SER A 34 -41.42 -12.21 -17.33
CA SER A 34 -42.81 -12.15 -16.86
C SER A 34 -42.92 -12.67 -15.42
N LEU A 35 -43.81 -12.05 -14.64
CA LEU A 35 -44.74 -12.63 -13.65
C LEU A 35 -44.33 -13.92 -12.92
N ILE A 36 -44.22 -13.84 -11.58
CA ILE A 36 -45.06 -14.59 -10.63
C ILE A 36 -45.02 -13.82 -9.30
N THR A 37 -46.14 -13.19 -8.98
CA THR A 37 -46.51 -12.76 -7.63
C THR A 37 -47.00 -13.97 -6.86
N LYS A 38 -46.41 -14.25 -5.69
CA LYS A 38 -47.11 -14.97 -4.61
C LYS A 38 -46.97 -14.15 -3.34
N ASN A 39 -48.10 -13.57 -2.94
CA ASN A 39 -48.33 -13.01 -1.63
C ASN A 39 -48.13 -14.11 -0.58
N VAL A 40 -47.27 -13.85 0.40
CA VAL A 40 -47.41 -14.42 1.75
C VAL A 40 -47.51 -13.23 2.67
N GLU A 41 -48.75 -12.94 3.04
CA GLU A 41 -49.06 -12.08 4.17
C GLU A 41 -48.94 -12.96 5.41
N SER A 42 -47.93 -12.71 6.22
CA SER A 42 -47.85 -13.22 7.58
C SER A 42 -47.38 -12.07 8.47
N THR A 43 -48.34 -11.54 9.20
CA THR A 43 -48.12 -10.86 10.47
C THR A 43 -47.14 -11.69 11.30
N ASP A 44 -46.11 -11.07 11.85
CA ASP A 44 -45.67 -11.32 13.24
C ASP A 44 -44.62 -10.27 13.63
N ASN A 45 -44.99 -9.48 14.64
CA ASN A 45 -44.09 -8.68 15.47
C ASN A 45 -42.92 -9.55 15.92
N CYS A 46 -41.69 -9.17 15.59
CA CYS A 46 -40.50 -9.77 16.18
C CYS A 46 -39.64 -8.74 16.90
N ASP A 47 -40.26 -8.00 17.83
CA ASP A 47 -39.56 -7.48 19.02
C ASP A 47 -39.21 -8.67 19.93
N ASN A 48 -38.30 -9.53 19.49
CA ASN A 48 -37.75 -10.60 20.32
C ASN A 48 -36.41 -10.13 20.91
N PRO A 49 -36.34 -9.79 22.21
CA PRO A 49 -35.10 -9.35 22.86
C PRO A 49 -34.00 -10.42 22.87
N GLU A 50 -34.33 -11.70 22.62
CA GLU A 50 -33.33 -12.77 22.48
C GLU A 50 -32.58 -12.71 21.15
N MET A 51 -33.22 -12.24 20.06
CA MET A 51 -32.57 -12.14 18.75
C MET A 51 -31.59 -10.96 18.69
N GLN A 52 -31.86 -9.87 19.40
CA GLN A 52 -30.92 -8.76 19.57
C GLN A 52 -29.72 -9.15 20.45
N LYS A 53 -29.94 -10.04 21.42
CA LYS A 53 -28.85 -10.62 22.22
C LYS A 53 -27.98 -11.56 21.37
N ALA A 54 -28.59 -12.34 20.48
CA ALA A 54 -27.85 -13.17 19.52
C ALA A 54 -27.08 -12.34 18.48
N HIS A 55 -27.62 -11.22 18.00
CA HIS A 55 -26.90 -10.32 17.09
C HIS A 55 -25.72 -9.61 17.77
N SER A 56 -25.88 -9.17 19.02
CA SER A 56 -24.79 -8.55 19.79
C SER A 56 -23.71 -9.54 20.28
N LEU A 57 -24.05 -10.83 20.44
CA LEU A 57 -23.07 -11.91 20.64
C LEU A 57 -22.35 -12.27 19.33
N ALA A 58 -23.05 -12.31 18.20
CA ALA A 58 -22.45 -12.54 16.89
C ALA A 58 -21.50 -11.40 16.47
N GLU A 59 -21.84 -10.14 16.78
CA GLU A 59 -20.96 -8.99 16.54
C GLU A 59 -19.72 -9.00 17.45
N ARG A 60 -19.85 -9.46 18.71
CA ARG A 60 -18.69 -9.64 19.61
C ARG A 60 -17.81 -10.84 19.25
N GLU A 61 -18.38 -11.89 18.66
CA GLU A 61 -17.61 -13.04 18.16
C GLU A 61 -16.90 -12.73 16.83
N ALA A 62 -17.47 -11.85 16.00
CA ALA A 62 -16.82 -11.36 14.78
C ALA A 62 -15.62 -10.42 15.07
N GLU A 63 -15.69 -9.59 16.12
CA GLU A 63 -14.55 -8.75 16.53
C GLU A 63 -13.44 -9.53 17.25
N SER A 64 -13.77 -10.67 17.88
CA SER A 64 -12.80 -11.52 18.58
C SER A 64 -12.02 -12.47 17.67
N GLN A 65 -12.48 -12.71 16.43
CA GLN A 65 -11.90 -13.70 15.51
C GLN A 65 -11.49 -13.13 14.16
N LEU A 66 -11.24 -11.82 14.05
CA LEU A 66 -10.30 -11.38 13.02
C LEU A 66 -8.95 -11.98 13.39
N PRO A 67 -8.41 -12.97 12.65
CA PRO A 67 -7.07 -13.45 12.92
C PRO A 67 -6.19 -12.21 12.92
N ASN A 68 -5.33 -12.08 13.93
CA ASN A 68 -4.21 -11.17 13.90
C ASN A 68 -3.49 -11.41 12.58
N LEU A 69 -3.91 -10.71 11.53
CA LEU A 69 -3.27 -10.65 10.23
C LEU A 69 -1.92 -10.07 10.58
N VAL A 70 -0.96 -10.98 10.78
CA VAL A 70 0.41 -10.69 11.15
C VAL A 70 0.78 -9.43 10.41
N LYS A 71 0.94 -8.33 11.16
CA LYS A 71 1.33 -7.06 10.59
C LYS A 71 2.60 -7.36 9.80
N GLY A 72 2.56 -7.23 8.48
CA GLY A 72 3.74 -7.47 7.67
C GLY A 72 4.85 -6.52 8.12
N ASP A 73 6.08 -6.99 8.17
CA ASP A 73 7.22 -6.17 8.55
C ASP A 73 7.26 -4.91 7.66
N GLY A 74 7.07 -3.74 8.26
CA GLY A 74 7.09 -2.46 7.56
C GLY A 74 5.79 -2.06 6.85
N GLU A 75 4.65 -2.60 7.26
CA GLU A 75 3.34 -2.08 6.87
C GLU A 75 2.88 -0.90 7.74
N PHE A 76 2.25 0.11 7.13
CA PHE A 76 1.54 1.18 7.84
C PHE A 76 0.16 1.48 7.22
N GLU A 77 -0.71 2.13 7.98
CA GLU A 77 -2.06 2.50 7.53
C GLU A 77 -2.08 3.92 6.97
N THR A 78 -2.77 4.08 5.84
CA THR A 78 -3.04 5.36 5.17
C THR A 78 -4.27 6.05 5.77
N GLU A 79 -4.54 7.29 5.36
CA GLU A 79 -5.70 8.08 5.84
C GLU A 79 -7.03 7.33 5.73
N ASN A 80 -7.19 6.50 4.69
CA ASN A 80 -8.43 5.77 4.42
C ASN A 80 -8.50 4.40 5.12
N GLY A 81 -7.60 4.13 6.08
CA GLY A 81 -7.51 2.83 6.78
C GLY A 81 -6.96 1.69 5.91
N LEU A 82 -6.42 2.00 4.73
CA LEU A 82 -5.85 1.00 3.83
C LEU A 82 -4.36 0.78 4.15
N ARG A 83 -3.90 -0.47 4.08
CA ARG A 83 -2.51 -0.84 4.36
C ARG A 83 -1.58 -0.50 3.19
N CYS A 84 -0.43 0.07 3.52
CA CYS A 84 0.67 0.31 2.59
C CYS A 84 1.85 -0.57 2.96
N ASP A 85 2.28 -1.41 2.02
CA ASP A 85 3.48 -2.24 2.13
C ASP A 85 4.72 -1.40 1.77
N ALA A 86 5.22 -0.68 2.78
CA ALA A 86 6.34 0.24 2.65
C ALA A 86 7.63 -0.50 2.28
N LYS A 87 7.85 -1.66 2.91
CA LYS A 87 9.04 -2.49 2.71
C LYS A 87 9.22 -2.87 1.25
N SER A 88 8.18 -3.35 0.57
CA SER A 88 8.31 -3.66 -0.85
C SER A 88 8.58 -2.43 -1.72
N ILE A 89 8.07 -1.24 -1.35
CA ILE A 89 8.35 -0.01 -2.09
C ILE A 89 9.84 0.36 -1.93
N GLU A 90 10.37 0.28 -0.70
CA GLU A 90 11.78 0.54 -0.39
C GLU A 90 12.71 -0.46 -1.11
N ASP A 91 12.37 -1.75 -1.07
CA ASP A 91 13.11 -2.82 -1.75
C ASP A 91 13.11 -2.60 -3.27
N ASN A 92 11.98 -2.22 -3.86
CA ASN A 92 11.93 -1.88 -5.27
C ASN A 92 12.75 -0.64 -5.61
N ALA A 93 12.68 0.42 -4.78
CA ALA A 93 13.43 1.63 -4.99
C ALA A 93 14.94 1.34 -5.01
N ARG A 94 15.45 0.61 -4.01
CA ARG A 94 16.86 0.16 -3.96
C ARG A 94 17.23 -0.67 -5.19
N ALA A 95 16.41 -1.66 -5.56
CA ALA A 95 16.69 -2.54 -6.71
C ALA A 95 16.67 -1.80 -8.06
N ALA A 96 15.72 -0.89 -8.28
CA ALA A 96 15.54 -0.21 -9.57
C ALA A 96 16.50 0.99 -9.75
N CYS A 97 16.87 1.65 -8.65
CA CYS A 97 17.66 2.87 -8.67
C CYS A 97 19.16 2.60 -8.51
N GLY A 98 19.58 1.44 -8.00
CA GLY A 98 20.99 1.05 -7.91
C GLY A 98 21.80 2.12 -7.19
N LEU A 99 22.83 2.66 -7.84
CA LEU A 99 23.73 3.67 -7.28
C LEU A 99 23.11 5.07 -7.10
N LEU A 100 21.87 5.30 -7.54
CA LEU A 100 21.20 6.60 -7.35
C LEU A 100 20.71 6.81 -5.92
N ILE A 101 20.44 5.72 -5.18
CA ILE A 101 19.91 5.75 -3.82
C ILE A 101 20.92 5.03 -2.92
N SER A 102 21.44 5.74 -1.93
CA SER A 102 22.31 5.15 -0.91
C SER A 102 21.47 4.50 0.18
N GLU A 103 20.38 5.15 0.60
CA GLU A 103 19.41 4.61 1.54
C GLU A 103 18.04 5.27 1.32
N CYS A 104 16.96 4.55 1.61
CA CYS A 104 15.61 5.11 1.50
C CYS A 104 14.62 4.50 2.48
N ILE A 105 13.68 5.32 2.96
CA ILE A 105 12.57 4.91 3.81
C ILE A 105 11.28 5.52 3.29
N VAL A 106 10.21 4.73 3.32
CA VAL A 106 8.88 5.20 2.96
C VAL A 106 8.10 5.54 4.22
N ILE A 107 7.54 6.74 4.23
CA ILE A 107 6.64 7.28 5.26
C ILE A 107 5.30 7.69 4.63
N GLY A 108 4.36 8.19 5.42
CA GLY A 108 3.02 8.59 4.99
C GLY A 108 1.89 7.97 5.82
N LYS A 109 2.14 7.60 7.08
CA LYS A 109 1.09 7.07 7.96
C LYS A 109 0.00 8.11 8.17
N GLY A 110 -1.25 7.70 7.98
CA GLY A 110 -2.42 8.60 8.05
C GLY A 110 -2.46 9.65 6.94
N ARG A 111 -1.70 9.46 5.84
CA ARG A 111 -1.73 10.31 4.64
C ARG A 111 -2.40 9.56 3.47
N PRO A 112 -2.89 10.26 2.43
CA PRO A 112 -3.59 9.60 1.32
C PRO A 112 -2.65 8.84 0.37
N SER A 113 -1.34 9.10 0.44
CA SER A 113 -0.31 8.39 -0.33
C SER A 113 1.02 8.31 0.44
N PRO A 114 1.92 7.40 0.07
CA PRO A 114 3.26 7.33 0.64
C PRO A 114 4.17 8.46 0.12
N VAL A 115 5.19 8.78 0.92
CA VAL A 115 6.31 9.67 0.59
C VAL A 115 7.61 8.88 0.75
N LEU A 116 8.46 8.91 -0.27
CA LEU A 116 9.78 8.27 -0.27
C LEU A 116 10.84 9.29 0.16
N LEU A 117 11.47 9.05 1.30
CA LEU A 117 12.68 9.76 1.73
C LEU A 117 13.90 9.06 1.14
N VAL A 118 14.84 9.83 0.59
CA VAL A 118 16.00 9.31 -0.14
C VAL A 118 17.28 10.01 0.31
N GLU A 119 18.26 9.22 0.73
CA GLU A 119 19.66 9.61 0.77
C GLU A 119 20.34 9.20 -0.54
N THR A 120 21.22 10.06 -1.04
CA THR A 120 21.96 9.82 -2.29
C THR A 120 23.41 10.25 -2.13
N ASP A 121 24.32 9.48 -2.73
CA ASP A 121 25.72 9.86 -2.94
C ASP A 121 25.95 10.42 -4.35
N SER A 122 24.88 10.60 -5.14
CA SER A 122 24.95 11.11 -6.50
C SER A 122 25.13 12.64 -6.54
N GLU A 123 26.01 13.13 -7.41
CA GLU A 123 26.16 14.56 -7.71
C GLU A 123 25.06 15.11 -8.65
N MET A 124 24.02 14.32 -8.93
CA MET A 124 22.91 14.74 -9.77
C MET A 124 22.08 15.85 -9.12
N GLU A 125 21.65 16.82 -9.93
CA GLU A 125 20.69 17.84 -9.49
C GLU A 125 19.38 17.20 -9.00
N GLU A 126 18.85 17.72 -7.88
CA GLU A 126 17.74 17.13 -7.13
C GLU A 126 16.49 16.86 -8.00
N SER A 127 16.10 17.81 -8.85
CA SER A 127 14.93 17.67 -9.72
C SER A 127 15.13 16.61 -10.81
N LYS A 128 16.36 16.46 -11.33
CA LYS A 128 16.71 15.35 -12.24
C LYS A 128 16.71 14.01 -11.50
N LEU A 129 17.27 13.94 -10.31
CA LEU A 129 17.30 12.73 -9.48
C LEU A 129 15.87 12.22 -9.19
N LYS A 130 14.99 13.09 -8.70
CA LYS A 130 13.59 12.73 -8.39
C LYS A 130 12.84 12.19 -9.61
N ARG A 131 13.03 12.81 -10.77
CA ARG A 131 12.43 12.35 -12.04
C ARG A 131 12.96 10.97 -12.45
N GLU A 132 14.25 10.73 -12.27
CA GLU A 132 14.88 9.46 -12.63
C GLU A 132 14.44 8.32 -11.71
N ILE A 133 14.32 8.57 -10.40
CA ILE A 133 13.75 7.62 -9.44
C ILE A 133 12.32 7.26 -9.83
N LEU A 134 11.45 8.27 -10.05
CA LEU A 134 10.07 8.04 -10.45
C LEU A 134 9.96 7.26 -11.77
N ARG A 135 10.84 7.54 -12.74
CA ARG A 135 10.89 6.84 -14.03
C ARG A 135 11.23 5.37 -13.84
N LYS A 136 12.22 5.05 -13.01
CA LYS A 136 12.70 3.69 -12.74
C LYS A 136 11.70 2.85 -11.93
N THR A 137 11.00 3.45 -10.97
CA THR A 137 10.00 2.75 -10.13
C THR A 137 8.60 2.72 -10.76
N ARG A 138 8.37 3.43 -11.87
CA ARG A 138 7.05 3.57 -12.52
C ARG A 138 6.34 2.24 -12.77
N HIS A 139 7.05 1.24 -13.29
CA HIS A 139 6.43 -0.06 -13.61
C HIS A 139 5.94 -0.78 -12.34
N PHE A 140 6.71 -0.71 -11.27
CA PHE A 140 6.33 -1.28 -9.98
C PHE A 140 5.07 -0.60 -9.42
N HIS A 141 5.05 0.74 -9.37
CA HIS A 141 3.88 1.47 -8.88
C HIS A 141 2.63 1.26 -9.75
N SER A 142 2.77 1.07 -11.07
CA SER A 142 1.62 0.81 -11.95
C SER A 142 0.80 -0.43 -11.55
N ARG A 143 1.42 -1.38 -10.83
CA ARG A 143 0.81 -2.63 -10.36
C ARG A 143 0.32 -2.58 -8.90
N ARG A 144 0.60 -1.49 -8.17
CA ARG A 144 0.21 -1.28 -6.77
C ARG A 144 -1.19 -0.68 -6.64
N TYR A 145 -1.80 -0.69 -5.45
CA TYR A 145 -3.04 0.04 -5.23
C TYR A 145 -2.82 1.54 -5.22
N LEU A 146 -3.87 2.33 -5.48
CA LEU A 146 -3.77 3.79 -5.56
C LEU A 146 -3.11 4.41 -4.32
N HIS A 147 -3.46 3.92 -3.13
CA HIS A 147 -2.96 4.38 -1.83
C HIS A 147 -1.51 3.96 -1.54
N GLU A 148 -0.89 3.12 -2.37
CA GLU A 148 0.51 2.70 -2.25
C GLU A 148 1.40 3.26 -3.36
N ARG A 149 0.82 4.04 -4.29
CA ARG A 149 1.53 4.55 -5.45
C ARG A 149 2.23 5.86 -5.15
N ILE A 150 3.49 5.94 -5.54
CA ILE A 150 4.22 7.20 -5.69
C ILE A 150 4.11 7.60 -7.16
N THR A 151 3.25 8.58 -7.44
CA THR A 151 2.95 9.01 -8.83
C THR A 151 3.55 10.37 -9.18
N SER A 152 4.02 11.12 -8.19
CA SER A 152 4.49 12.50 -8.36
C SER A 152 5.88 12.65 -7.76
N VAL A 153 6.73 13.42 -8.45
CA VAL A 153 8.08 13.77 -7.97
C VAL A 153 8.06 14.54 -6.64
N LYS A 154 6.93 15.17 -6.29
CA LYS A 154 6.75 15.87 -5.01
C LYS A 154 6.72 14.91 -3.82
N MET A 155 6.34 13.65 -4.04
CA MET A 155 6.32 12.61 -3.01
C MET A 155 7.69 11.91 -2.87
N ILE A 156 8.73 12.44 -3.51
CA ILE A 156 10.11 12.00 -3.34
C ILE A 156 10.86 13.17 -2.70
N VAL A 157 11.35 12.96 -1.48
CA VAL A 157 12.07 13.97 -0.71
C VAL A 157 13.51 13.52 -0.56
N VAL A 158 14.45 14.35 -1.02
CA VAL A 158 15.88 14.09 -0.84
C VAL A 158 16.28 14.66 0.51
N VAL A 159 16.91 13.82 1.34
CA VAL A 159 17.34 14.18 2.69
C VAL A 159 18.86 14.17 2.79
N PRO A 160 19.46 14.95 3.71
CA PRO A 160 20.90 14.92 3.93
C PRO A 160 21.39 13.52 4.32
N ARG A 161 22.63 13.21 3.93
CA ARG A 161 23.27 11.94 4.29
C ARG A 161 23.38 11.78 5.81
N GLY A 162 23.10 10.57 6.31
CA GLY A 162 23.08 10.29 7.76
C GLY A 162 21.82 10.78 8.47
N THR A 163 20.76 11.07 7.72
CA THR A 163 19.40 11.24 8.28
C THR A 163 18.87 9.91 8.80
N PHE A 164 19.21 8.80 8.14
CA PHE A 164 18.80 7.47 8.57
C PHE A 164 19.83 6.84 9.53
N PRO A 165 19.38 6.20 10.62
CA PRO A 165 20.28 5.48 11.52
C PRO A 165 20.89 4.29 10.77
N ARG A 166 22.23 4.29 10.64
CA ARG A 166 22.98 3.20 9.97
C ARG A 166 23.09 1.92 10.81
N SER A 167 22.50 1.93 12.00
CA SER A 167 22.61 0.83 12.96
C SER A 167 21.51 -0.20 12.66
N THR A 168 21.90 -1.46 12.49
CA THR A 168 20.99 -2.59 12.26
C THR A 168 20.17 -2.98 13.49
N LYS A 169 20.25 -2.22 14.59
CA LYS A 169 19.61 -2.56 15.87
C LYS A 169 18.19 -2.04 15.99
N GLU A 170 17.85 -1.00 15.24
CA GLU A 170 16.53 -0.38 15.29
C GLU A 170 15.65 -0.95 14.19
N ASP A 171 14.41 -1.26 14.56
CA ASP A 171 13.43 -1.74 13.59
C ASP A 171 12.94 -0.59 12.69
N SER A 172 12.57 -0.94 11.46
CA SER A 172 12.10 0.05 10.48
C SER A 172 10.86 0.81 10.96
N ASP A 173 10.06 0.23 11.86
CA ASP A 173 8.85 0.85 12.41
C ASP A 173 9.18 2.00 13.36
N THR A 174 10.18 1.85 14.22
CA THR A 174 10.64 2.94 15.10
C THR A 174 11.25 4.07 14.29
N ILE A 175 12.09 3.73 13.30
CA ILE A 175 12.71 4.73 12.41
C ILE A 175 11.63 5.51 11.64
N ARG A 176 10.61 4.83 11.10
CA ARG A 176 9.48 5.52 10.45
C ARG A 176 8.77 6.47 11.40
N LYS A 177 8.47 6.06 12.63
CA LYS A 177 7.81 6.94 13.62
C LYS A 177 8.65 8.19 13.93
N GLU A 178 9.96 8.04 14.07
CA GLU A 178 10.86 9.17 14.31
C GLU A 178 10.91 10.11 13.11
N LEU A 179 11.05 9.58 11.90
CA LEU A 179 11.07 10.37 10.67
C LEU A 179 9.72 11.05 10.40
N GLU A 180 8.60 10.39 10.68
CA GLU A 180 7.26 10.99 10.60
C GLU A 180 7.14 12.21 11.52
N ALA A 181 7.63 12.10 12.75
CA ALA A 181 7.65 13.23 13.68
C ALA A 181 8.57 14.35 13.19
N LYS A 182 9.78 14.00 12.70
CA LYS A 182 10.78 14.95 12.21
C LYS A 182 10.34 15.70 10.96
N PHE A 183 9.68 15.01 10.03
CA PHE A 183 9.26 15.56 8.73
C PHE A 183 7.78 15.99 8.70
N LYS A 184 7.08 15.99 9.85
CA LYS A 184 5.65 16.31 9.94
C LYS A 184 5.28 17.60 9.19
N ALA A 185 6.02 18.68 9.42
CA ALA A 185 5.74 19.99 8.79
C ALA A 185 5.89 19.96 7.26
N GLU A 186 6.89 19.23 6.75
CA GLU A 186 7.10 19.09 5.31
C GLU A 186 6.01 18.20 4.69
N LEU A 187 5.60 17.13 5.37
CA LEU A 187 4.48 16.30 4.95
C LEU A 187 3.17 17.09 4.91
N ASP A 188 2.88 17.88 5.96
CA ASP A 188 1.69 18.73 6.02
C ASP A 188 1.69 19.71 4.83
N ARG A 189 2.84 20.30 4.49
CA ARG A 189 3.00 21.16 3.32
C ARG A 189 2.78 20.42 2.00
N LEU A 190 3.33 19.22 1.83
CA LEU A 190 3.18 18.41 0.61
C LEU A 190 1.71 18.06 0.35
N TYR A 191 0.97 17.69 1.39
CA TYR A 191 -0.44 17.36 1.31
C TYR A 191 -1.36 18.58 1.39
N ARG A 192 -0.81 19.79 1.54
CA ARG A 192 -1.56 21.04 1.77
C ARG A 192 -2.52 20.93 2.95
N LEU A 193 -2.19 20.10 3.92
CA LEU A 193 -2.94 19.97 5.15
C LEU A 193 -2.59 21.21 5.98
N LYS A 194 -3.63 21.92 6.43
CA LYS A 194 -3.43 22.98 7.41
C LYS A 194 -2.89 22.32 8.67
N CYS A 195 -1.88 22.89 9.30
CA CYS A 195 -1.46 22.48 10.64
C CYS A 195 -2.67 22.58 11.58
N THR A 196 -3.35 21.47 11.81
CA THR A 196 -4.30 21.38 12.92
C THR A 196 -3.42 21.25 14.17
N MET A 197 -3.30 22.33 14.91
CA MET A 197 -2.75 22.30 16.27
C MET A 197 -3.64 21.33 17.06
N ILE A 198 -3.06 20.20 17.51
CA ILE A 198 -3.69 19.27 18.46
C ILE A 198 -3.12 19.63 19.84
#